data_AF-L7W8Q8-F1
#
_entry.id   AF-L7W8Q8-F1
#
_cell.length_a   1.000
_cell.length_b   1.000
_cell.length_c   1.000
_cell.angle_alpha   90.00
_cell.angle_beta   90.00
_cell.angle_gamma   90.00
#
_symmetry.space_group_name_H-M   'P 1'
#
loop_
_entity.id
_entity.type
_entity.pdbx_description
1 polymer ?
#
loop_
_entity_poly.entity_id
_entity_poly.type
_entity_poly.pdbx_seq_one_letter_code
_entity_poly.pdbx_strand_id
1 'polypeptide(L)'
;MTNNREKLLLESLIDFENQANKLIEILADEFELNLADAHPFNKLITRTNNLWKGSINGKWNYQFHGDACRFENNESGQVVDVKINRNGNFGTIHNFGLFHFIQTTQSLSHVLKEISTEEIVFETLAKLESKEFIIEIDEPPFSTKILNRNKITFYNKVLS
;
A
#
# COMPACT_ATOMS: atom_id res chain seq x y z
N MET A 1 -2.44 19.32 16.42
CA MET A 1 -1.03 19.22 16.01
C MET A 1 -0.67 17.75 15.88
N THR A 2 -0.08 17.34 14.76
CA THR A 2 0.42 15.98 14.51
C THR A 2 1.82 15.85 15.12
N ASN A 3 2.05 14.83 15.95
CA ASN A 3 3.38 14.59 16.53
C ASN A 3 4.35 14.01 15.49
N ASN A 4 5.64 13.91 15.80
CA ASN A 4 6.66 13.47 14.83
C ASN A 4 6.36 12.09 14.21
N ARG A 5 5.94 11.11 15.03
CA ARG A 5 5.58 9.77 14.56
C ARG A 5 4.43 9.78 13.58
N GLU A 6 3.40 10.56 13.87
CA GLU A 6 2.23 10.67 12.98
C GLU A 6 2.61 11.29 11.63
N LYS A 7 3.52 12.26 11.61
CA LYS A 7 4.04 12.84 10.36
C LYS A 7 4.80 11.82 9.53
N LEU A 8 5.74 11.11 10.16
CA LEU A 8 6.56 10.09 9.49
C LEU A 8 5.71 8.92 8.97
N LEU A 9 4.68 8.51 9.73
CA LEU A 9 3.78 7.45 9.27
C LEU A 9 2.89 7.93 8.12
N LEU A 10 2.44 9.19 8.15
CA LEU A 10 1.65 9.76 7.06
C LEU A 10 2.47 9.85 5.76
N GLU A 11 3.74 10.26 5.84
CA GLU A 11 4.68 10.21 4.72
C GLU A 11 4.82 8.77 4.17
N SER A 12 5.06 7.81 5.05
CA SER A 12 5.21 6.39 4.69
C SER A 12 3.96 5.83 4.00
N LEU A 13 2.77 6.24 4.45
CA LEU A 13 1.49 5.84 3.83
C LEU A 13 1.32 6.43 2.43
N ILE A 14 1.70 7.69 2.24
CA ILE A 14 1.64 8.36 0.92
C ILE A 14 2.58 7.66 -0.05
N ASP A 15 3.80 7.36 0.38
CA ASP A 15 4.79 6.63 -0.43
C ASP A 15 4.31 5.22 -0.75
N PHE A 16 3.74 4.51 0.23
CA PHE A 16 3.16 3.19 0.03
C PHE A 16 2.02 3.23 -1.02
N GLU A 17 1.06 4.14 -0.88
CA GLU A 17 -0.05 4.25 -1.81
C GLU A 17 0.43 4.58 -3.24
N ASN A 18 1.36 5.52 -3.38
CA ASN A 18 1.92 5.88 -4.67
C ASN A 18 2.63 4.68 -5.32
N GLN A 19 3.45 3.96 -4.55
CA GLN A 19 4.19 2.80 -5.04
C GLN A 19 3.26 1.63 -5.38
N ALA A 20 2.24 1.36 -4.57
CA ALA A 20 1.24 0.33 -4.82
C ALA A 20 0.49 0.57 -6.13
N ASN A 21 -0.03 1.78 -6.34
CA ASN A 21 -0.74 2.14 -7.57
C ASN A 21 0.18 2.00 -8.80
N LYS A 22 1.41 2.52 -8.72
CA LYS A 22 2.39 2.41 -9.81
C LYS A 22 2.68 0.96 -10.19
N LEU A 23 2.83 0.07 -9.20
CA LEU A 23 3.10 -1.35 -9.47
C LEU A 23 1.91 -2.06 -10.09
N ILE A 24 0.69 -1.70 -9.68
CA ILE A 24 -0.54 -2.22 -10.29
C ILE A 24 -0.70 -1.72 -11.72
N GLU A 25 -0.39 -0.46 -12.02
CA GLU A 25 -0.38 0.07 -13.39
C GLU A 25 0.62 -0.70 -14.27
N ILE A 26 1.87 -0.88 -13.81
CA ILE A 26 2.87 -1.66 -14.55
C ILE A 26 2.39 -3.09 -14.80
N LEU A 27 1.80 -3.73 -13.79
CA LEU A 27 1.26 -5.08 -13.91
C LEU A 27 0.07 -5.13 -14.88
N ALA A 28 -0.78 -4.09 -14.87
CA ALA A 28 -1.89 -3.97 -15.79
C ALA A 28 -1.42 -3.83 -17.23
N ASP A 29 -0.41 -3.01 -17.48
CA ASP A 29 0.17 -2.83 -18.81
C ASP A 29 0.82 -4.11 -19.32
N GLU A 30 1.65 -4.78 -18.50
CA GLU A 30 2.34 -6.03 -18.87
C GLU A 30 1.38 -7.13 -19.31
N PHE A 31 0.22 -7.22 -18.65
CA PHE A 31 -0.76 -8.26 -18.89
C PHE A 31 -2.00 -7.77 -19.62
N GLU A 32 -2.04 -6.54 -20.13
CA GLU A 32 -3.24 -5.96 -20.77
C GLU A 32 -4.50 -6.14 -19.90
N LEU A 33 -4.45 -5.69 -18.65
CA LEU A 33 -5.57 -5.74 -17.71
C LEU A 33 -6.40 -4.45 -17.82
N ASN A 34 -7.73 -4.59 -17.86
CA ASN A 34 -8.61 -3.45 -17.65
C ASN A 34 -8.94 -3.32 -16.17
N LEU A 35 -8.27 -2.39 -15.46
CA LEU A 35 -8.49 -2.17 -14.03
C LEU A 35 -9.91 -1.68 -13.67
N ALA A 36 -10.71 -1.27 -14.65
CA ALA A 36 -12.12 -0.91 -14.45
C ALA A 36 -13.06 -2.12 -14.41
N ASP A 37 -12.58 -3.32 -14.77
CA ASP A 37 -13.38 -4.54 -14.68
C ASP A 37 -13.69 -4.90 -13.22
N ALA A 38 -14.77 -5.66 -12.99
CA ALA A 38 -15.12 -6.14 -11.65
C ALA A 38 -14.04 -7.08 -11.07
N HIS A 39 -13.31 -7.79 -11.93
CA HIS A 39 -12.30 -8.77 -11.53
C HIS A 39 -11.06 -8.72 -12.44
N PRO A 40 -10.29 -7.61 -12.41
CA PRO A 40 -9.23 -7.34 -13.39
C PRO A 40 -8.09 -8.36 -13.35
N PHE A 41 -7.86 -9.00 -12.19
CA PHE A 41 -6.76 -9.93 -11.97
C PHE A 41 -7.14 -11.41 -12.12
N ASN A 42 -8.37 -11.76 -12.51
CA ASN A 42 -8.84 -13.16 -12.53
C ASN A 42 -7.92 -14.11 -13.31
N LYS A 43 -7.39 -13.65 -14.46
CA LYS A 43 -6.47 -14.46 -15.27
C LYS A 43 -5.09 -14.64 -14.63
N LEU A 44 -4.70 -13.79 -13.69
CA LEU A 44 -3.42 -13.88 -13.00
C LEU A 44 -3.53 -14.66 -11.69
N ILE A 45 -4.66 -14.57 -10.98
CA ILE A 45 -4.80 -15.26 -9.68
C ILE A 45 -4.91 -16.79 -9.83
N THR A 46 -5.41 -17.28 -10.97
CA THR A 46 -5.56 -18.72 -11.19
C THR A 46 -4.21 -19.45 -11.20
N ARG A 47 -4.16 -20.60 -10.52
CA ARG A 47 -2.97 -21.47 -10.53
C ARG A 47 -2.84 -22.31 -11.79
N THR A 48 -3.89 -22.39 -12.61
CA THR A 48 -3.93 -23.30 -13.77
C THR A 48 -3.01 -22.90 -14.91
N ASN A 49 -2.69 -21.61 -15.05
CA ASN A 49 -1.85 -21.08 -16.12
C ASN A 49 -0.46 -20.63 -15.64
N ASN A 50 -0.14 -20.83 -14.35
CA ASN A 50 1.11 -20.40 -13.72
C ASN A 50 1.42 -18.89 -13.80
N LEU A 51 0.45 -18.03 -14.15
CA LEU A 51 0.63 -16.57 -14.23
C LEU A 51 0.51 -15.87 -12.87
N TRP A 52 0.22 -16.61 -11.80
CA TRP A 52 0.08 -16.10 -10.43
C TRP A 52 1.38 -15.59 -9.81
N LYS A 53 2.51 -15.79 -10.48
CA LYS A 53 3.79 -15.21 -10.11
C LYS A 53 4.67 -15.02 -11.35
N GLY A 54 5.56 -14.06 -11.31
CA GLY A 54 6.47 -13.78 -12.41
C GLY A 54 7.33 -12.56 -12.15
N SER A 55 7.90 -12.02 -13.22
CA SER A 55 8.61 -10.74 -13.20
C SER A 55 7.93 -9.76 -14.15
N ILE A 56 7.83 -8.51 -13.74
CA ILE A 56 7.42 -7.37 -14.57
C ILE A 56 8.62 -6.44 -14.73
N ASN A 57 8.78 -5.88 -15.93
CA ASN A 57 9.85 -4.93 -16.31
C ASN A 57 11.31 -5.33 -15.98
N GLY A 58 11.57 -6.60 -15.65
CA GLY A 58 12.87 -7.13 -15.26
C GLY A 58 13.37 -6.69 -13.87
N LYS A 59 12.66 -5.77 -13.18
CA LYS A 59 13.09 -5.27 -11.85
C LYS A 59 12.22 -5.74 -10.72
N TRP A 60 10.95 -6.03 -10.98
CA TRP A 60 10.00 -6.42 -9.95
C TRP A 60 9.55 -7.85 -10.19
N ASN A 61 9.57 -8.65 -9.14
CA ASN A 61 8.82 -9.90 -9.11
C ASN A 61 7.44 -9.63 -8.51
N TYR A 62 6.44 -10.35 -8.99
CA TYR A 62 5.10 -10.32 -8.42
C TYR A 62 4.67 -11.72 -8.01
N GLN A 63 3.83 -11.81 -6.97
CA GLN A 63 3.23 -13.05 -6.52
C GLN A 63 1.85 -12.80 -5.89
N PHE A 64 0.82 -13.33 -6.55
CA PHE A 64 -0.54 -13.36 -6.04
C PHE A 64 -0.68 -14.38 -4.91
N HIS A 65 -1.33 -13.98 -3.82
CA HIS A 65 -1.60 -14.83 -2.67
C HIS A 65 -2.83 -14.33 -1.90
N GLY A 66 -3.78 -15.22 -1.61
CA GLY A 66 -5.03 -14.85 -0.96
C GLY A 66 -5.76 -13.74 -1.73
N ASP A 67 -5.94 -12.59 -1.09
CA ASP A 67 -6.56 -11.38 -1.62
C ASP A 67 -5.55 -10.26 -1.96
N ALA A 68 -4.27 -10.60 -2.10
CA ALA A 68 -3.18 -9.66 -2.29
C ALA A 68 -2.23 -10.07 -3.42
N CYS A 69 -1.42 -9.11 -3.85
CA CYS A 69 -0.27 -9.31 -4.72
C CYS A 69 0.96 -8.70 -4.05
N ARG A 70 1.97 -9.54 -3.78
CA ARG A 70 3.27 -9.09 -3.30
C ARG A 70 4.12 -8.71 -4.49
N PHE A 71 4.75 -7.55 -4.42
CA PHE A 71 5.82 -7.14 -5.30
C PHE A 71 7.13 -7.08 -4.53
N GLU A 72 8.21 -7.56 -5.15
CA GLU A 72 9.56 -7.52 -4.60
C GLU A 72 10.52 -6.98 -5.65
N ASN A 73 11.29 -5.95 -5.30
CA ASN A 73 12.29 -5.39 -6.19
C ASN A 73 13.57 -6.23 -6.13
N ASN A 74 14.02 -6.73 -7.27
CA ASN A 74 15.19 -7.60 -7.40
C ASN A 74 16.52 -6.91 -7.07
N GLU A 75 16.58 -5.59 -7.16
CA GLU A 75 17.81 -4.80 -6.92
C GLU A 75 17.85 -4.24 -5.50
N SER A 76 16.75 -3.65 -5.01
CA SER A 76 16.70 -2.99 -3.71
C SER A 76 16.21 -3.87 -2.57
N GLY A 77 15.56 -5.02 -2.87
CA GLY A 77 14.88 -5.84 -1.88
C GLY A 77 13.61 -5.20 -1.30
N GLN A 78 13.14 -4.10 -1.88
CA GLN A 78 11.91 -3.43 -1.44
C GLN A 78 10.69 -4.33 -1.65
N VAL A 79 9.85 -4.45 -0.62
CA VAL A 79 8.62 -5.25 -0.66
C VAL A 79 7.40 -4.36 -0.55
N VAL A 80 6.43 -4.58 -1.46
CA VAL A 80 5.14 -3.87 -1.47
C VAL A 80 4.04 -4.91 -1.55
N ASP A 81 3.21 -5.03 -0.51
CA ASP A 81 2.15 -6.03 -0.43
C ASP A 81 0.78 -5.36 -0.62
N VAL A 82 0.17 -5.57 -1.78
CA VAL A 82 -0.96 -4.78 -2.28
C VAL A 82 -2.25 -5.59 -2.23
N LYS A 83 -3.29 -5.05 -1.58
CA LYS A 83 -4.64 -5.62 -1.65
C LYS A 83 -5.25 -5.34 -3.02
N ILE A 84 -5.74 -6.38 -3.69
CA ILE A 84 -6.20 -6.30 -5.10
C ILE A 84 -7.72 -6.30 -5.25
N ASN A 85 -8.46 -6.49 -4.15
CA ASN A 85 -9.93 -6.61 -4.10
C ASN A 85 -10.57 -5.44 -3.34
N ARG A 86 -10.14 -4.21 -3.64
CA ARG A 86 -10.52 -3.00 -2.89
C ARG A 86 -11.08 -1.89 -3.77
N ASN A 87 -11.87 -2.26 -4.80
CA ASN A 87 -12.54 -1.31 -5.70
C ASN A 87 -11.59 -0.24 -6.29
N GLY A 88 -10.39 -0.65 -6.70
CA GLY A 88 -9.35 0.25 -7.22
C GLY A 88 -8.49 0.95 -6.16
N ASN A 89 -8.77 0.78 -4.86
CA ASN A 89 -7.98 1.35 -3.77
C ASN A 89 -6.78 0.44 -3.43
N PHE A 90 -5.75 0.47 -4.28
CA PHE A 90 -4.56 -0.37 -4.11
C PHE A 90 -3.64 0.09 -2.96
N GLY A 91 -3.78 1.33 -2.49
CA GLY A 91 -3.11 1.85 -1.29
C GLY A 91 -3.78 1.50 0.04
N THR A 92 -4.64 0.47 0.07
CA THR A 92 -5.36 0.08 1.29
C THR A 92 -4.38 -0.23 2.43
N ILE A 93 -4.68 0.33 3.60
CA ILE A 93 -3.80 0.31 4.76
C ILE A 93 -3.96 -1.01 5.52
N HIS A 94 -2.86 -1.76 5.61
CA HIS A 94 -2.75 -2.97 6.43
C HIS A 94 -1.47 -2.92 7.25
N ASN A 95 -1.59 -3.05 8.58
CA ASN A 95 -0.50 -2.78 9.53
C ASN A 95 0.81 -3.51 9.20
N PHE A 96 0.73 -4.82 9.01
CA PHE A 96 1.90 -5.65 8.72
C PHE A 96 2.51 -5.31 7.36
N GLY A 97 1.67 -5.10 6.34
CA GLY A 97 2.13 -4.74 4.99
C GLY A 97 2.85 -3.39 4.96
N LEU A 98 2.29 -2.40 5.66
CA LEU A 98 2.88 -1.07 5.80
C LEU A 98 4.19 -1.12 6.58
N PHE A 99 4.24 -1.84 7.69
CA PHE A 99 5.48 -1.94 8.48
C PHE A 99 6.59 -2.62 7.68
N HIS A 100 6.28 -3.72 6.99
CA HIS A 100 7.24 -4.42 6.14
C HIS A 100 7.72 -3.55 4.96
N PHE A 101 6.83 -2.74 4.38
CA PHE A 101 7.20 -1.74 3.38
C PHE A 101 8.20 -0.72 3.94
N ILE A 102 7.94 -0.16 5.12
CA ILE A 102 8.86 0.79 5.77
C ILE A 102 10.23 0.13 6.03
N GLN A 103 10.24 -1.12 6.50
CA GLN A 103 11.48 -1.86 6.78
C GLN A 103 12.33 -2.13 5.53
N THR A 104 11.69 -2.35 4.39
CA THR A 104 12.36 -2.74 3.14
C THR A 104 12.59 -1.56 2.18
N THR A 105 12.12 -0.36 2.53
CA THR A 105 12.24 0.83 1.68
C THR A 105 13.39 1.72 2.18
N GLN A 106 14.49 1.77 1.43
CA GLN A 106 15.71 2.48 1.84
C GLN A 106 15.48 3.97 2.18
N SER A 107 14.64 4.68 1.40
CA SER A 107 14.31 6.09 1.66
C SER A 107 13.61 6.32 3.00
N LEU A 108 12.89 5.30 3.50
CA LEU A 108 12.15 5.34 4.77
C LEU A 108 12.98 4.80 5.95
N SER A 109 14.26 4.47 5.77
CA SER A 109 15.13 4.00 6.86
C SER A 109 15.19 4.95 8.06
N HIS A 110 14.99 6.25 7.85
CA HIS A 110 14.94 7.25 8.91
C HIS A 110 13.67 7.14 9.78
N VAL A 111 12.56 6.63 9.24
CA VAL A 111 11.28 6.42 9.94
C VAL A 111 11.40 5.36 11.02
N LEU A 112 12.23 4.33 10.79
CA LEU A 112 12.44 3.21 11.71
C LEU A 112 13.05 3.61 13.07
N LYS A 113 13.61 4.81 13.18
CA LYS A 113 14.07 5.37 14.46
C LYS A 113 12.92 5.68 15.42
N GLU A 114 11.75 5.99 14.87
CA GLU A 114 10.56 6.41 15.60
C GLU A 114 9.42 5.39 15.54
N ILE A 115 9.40 4.58 14.47
CA ILE A 115 8.41 3.54 14.18
C ILE A 115 9.15 2.22 14.02
N SER A 116 9.56 1.65 15.14
CA SER A 116 10.46 0.49 15.18
C SER A 116 9.73 -0.85 15.36
N THR A 117 8.42 -0.85 15.61
CA THR A 117 7.62 -2.06 15.84
C THR A 117 6.23 -1.95 15.20
N GLU A 118 5.61 -3.10 14.93
CA GLU A 118 4.22 -3.17 14.45
C GLU A 118 3.22 -2.53 15.43
N GLU A 119 3.48 -2.64 16.74
CA GLU A 119 2.66 -2.02 17.78
C GLU A 119 2.64 -0.49 17.65
N ILE A 120 3.82 0.13 17.43
CA ILE A 120 3.90 1.59 17.22
C ILE A 120 3.16 1.99 15.94
N VAL A 121 3.26 1.19 14.87
CA VAL A 121 2.48 1.41 13.64
C VAL A 121 0.99 1.39 13.96
N PHE A 122 0.52 0.34 14.63
CA PHE A 122 -0.89 0.18 14.97
C PHE A 122 -1.43 1.36 15.80
N GLU A 123 -0.75 1.73 16.88
CA GLU A 123 -1.15 2.87 17.72
C GLU A 123 -1.16 4.19 16.95
N THR A 124 -0.19 4.39 16.07
CA THR A 124 -0.07 5.63 15.29
C THR A 124 -1.12 5.70 14.20
N LEU A 125 -1.47 4.58 13.55
CA LEU A 125 -2.59 4.49 12.61
C LEU A 125 -3.92 4.84 13.30
N ALA A 126 -4.18 4.30 14.50
CA ALA A 126 -5.38 4.63 15.26
C ALA A 126 -5.48 6.14 15.59
N LYS A 127 -4.34 6.77 15.91
CA LYS A 127 -4.27 8.24 16.11
C LYS A 127 -4.53 9.00 14.81
N LEU A 128 -4.00 8.57 13.68
CA LEU A 128 -4.26 9.19 12.37
C LEU A 128 -5.73 9.05 11.96
N GLU A 129 -6.35 7.91 12.23
CA GLU A 129 -7.76 7.61 11.99
C GLU A 129 -8.68 8.50 12.84
N SER A 130 -8.45 8.60 14.16
CA SER A 130 -9.19 9.53 15.03
C SER A 130 -9.05 11.01 14.65
N LYS A 131 -8.01 11.35 13.87
CA LYS A 131 -7.76 12.69 13.32
C LYS A 131 -8.26 12.85 11.88
N GLU A 132 -8.93 11.83 11.34
CA GLU A 132 -9.51 11.76 10.00
C GLU A 132 -8.48 11.84 8.86
N PHE A 133 -7.20 11.54 9.12
CA PHE A 133 -6.20 11.37 8.05
C PHE A 133 -6.36 10.03 7.34
N ILE A 134 -7.00 9.07 8.01
CA ILE A 134 -7.37 7.76 7.49
C ILE A 134 -8.89 7.65 7.62
N ILE A 135 -9.53 7.09 6.60
CA ILE A 135 -10.98 6.86 6.58
C ILE A 135 -11.28 5.41 6.22
N GLU A 136 -12.34 4.88 6.82
CA GLU A 136 -12.96 3.61 6.50
C GLU A 136 -13.95 3.82 5.34
N ILE A 137 -13.84 3.03 4.28
CA ILE A 137 -14.72 3.16 3.09
C ILE A 137 -15.64 1.97 2.85
N ASP A 138 -15.42 0.85 3.55
CA ASP A 138 -16.29 -0.33 3.45
C ASP A 138 -17.08 -0.55 4.75
N GLU A 139 -18.22 -1.23 4.64
CA GLU A 139 -19.03 -1.64 5.79
C GLU A 139 -18.52 -2.97 6.38
N PRO A 140 -18.61 -3.17 7.71
CA PRO A 140 -18.27 -4.44 8.35
C PRO A 140 -18.98 -5.65 7.71
N PRO A 141 -18.33 -6.83 7.62
CA PRO A 141 -17.06 -7.19 8.27
C PRO A 141 -15.80 -6.81 7.48
N PHE A 142 -15.94 -6.19 6.31
CA PHE A 142 -14.81 -5.81 5.46
C PHE A 142 -14.39 -4.38 5.84
N SER A 143 -13.20 -4.26 6.44
CA SER A 143 -12.60 -2.97 6.75
C SER A 143 -11.53 -2.66 5.70
N THR A 144 -11.74 -1.56 4.97
CA THR A 144 -10.86 -0.96 4.00
C THR A 144 -10.56 0.46 4.42
N LYS A 145 -9.37 0.61 5.00
CA LYS A 145 -8.85 1.89 5.42
C LYS A 145 -7.98 2.49 4.33
N ILE A 146 -8.23 3.75 3.98
CA ILE A 146 -7.47 4.49 2.97
C ILE A 146 -7.06 5.86 3.49
N LEU A 147 -6.12 6.52 2.80
CA LEU A 147 -5.76 7.90 3.08
C LEU A 147 -6.91 8.85 2.73
N ASN A 148 -7.23 9.76 3.66
CA ASN A 148 -8.15 10.86 3.39
C ASN A 148 -7.43 11.97 2.61
N ARG A 149 -7.38 11.84 1.28
CA ARG A 149 -6.69 12.80 0.39
C ARG A 149 -7.22 14.23 0.50
N ASN A 150 -8.50 14.42 0.83
CA ASN A 150 -9.07 15.75 1.09
C ASN A 150 -8.43 16.40 2.32
N LYS A 151 -8.31 15.66 3.42
CA LYS A 151 -7.68 16.11 4.66
C LYS A 151 -6.20 16.42 4.45
N ILE A 152 -5.47 15.55 3.74
CA ILE A 152 -4.04 15.69 3.48
C ILE A 152 -3.75 16.94 2.64
N THR A 153 -4.54 17.15 1.58
CA THR A 153 -4.38 18.32 0.70
C THR A 153 -4.58 19.62 1.48
N PHE A 154 -5.61 19.68 2.33
CA PHE A 154 -5.85 20.82 3.20
C PHE A 154 -4.68 21.05 4.17
N TYR A 155 -4.19 19.98 4.81
CA TYR A 155 -3.09 20.04 5.78
C TYR A 155 -1.80 20.58 5.15
N ASN A 156 -1.43 20.10 3.96
CA ASN A 156 -0.23 20.55 3.26
C ASN A 156 -0.32 22.03 2.84
N LYS A 157 -1.51 22.49 2.44
CA LYS A 157 -1.73 23.88 2.03
C LYS A 157 -1.66 24.89 3.19
N VAL A 158 -1.95 24.45 4.42
CA VAL A 158 -1.94 25.31 5.62
C VAL A 158 -0.53 25.43 6.23
N LEU A 159 0.39 24.52 5.90
CA LEU A 159 1.75 24.49 6.44
C LEU A 159 2.85 24.94 5.47
N SER A 160 2.50 25.15 4.19
CA SER A 160 3.34 25.80 3.17
C SER A 160 3.19 27.32 3.22
#